data_AF-A0A8S9PGP0-F1
#
_entry.id   AF-A0A8S9PGP0-F1
#
_cell.length_a   1.000
_cell.length_b   1.000
_cell.length_c   1.000
_cell.angle_alpha   90.00
_cell.angle_beta   90.00
_cell.angle_gamma   90.00
#
_symmetry.space_group_name_H-M   'P 1'
#
loop_
_entity.id
_entity.type
_entity.pdbx_description
1 polymer ?
#
loop_
_entity_poly.entity_id
_entity_poly.type
_entity_poly.pdbx_seq_one_letter_code
_entity_poly.pdbx_strand_id
1 'polypeptide(L)'
;MTKSKQSETTVHHRTRSAGEELPECPPAKQQRYPDSGSEDGPGCGDSSGGQFFDGVPSSVLPRRLFAYGAYPTKLRVNIYSKSHVIGFVAAALRGTDAMDTLMASQFRGLFELPVVSCQNSTKLIVCLLSRQLVTARRHEFWFTFGPNPLRFSLDEFRDVTGLNCGAFDVQDSEASESVPPTMWNKLFDTAVIKITVLSVLCMLGNKYLAVEKRLPLALIALVDGVLCLSSKDLKLTPRYVEMLSDVESFLAYPWG
;
A
#
# COMPACT_ATOMS: atom_id res chain seq x y z
N MET A 1 25.43 -54.87 36.76
CA MET A 1 24.54 -53.99 35.96
C MET A 1 24.59 -52.60 36.60
N THR A 2 25.59 -51.80 36.21
CA THR A 2 25.51 -50.66 35.25
C THR A 2 25.33 -49.34 35.98
N LYS A 3 26.48 -48.72 36.34
CA LYS A 3 26.60 -47.30 36.65
C LYS A 3 26.48 -46.52 35.34
N SER A 4 25.50 -45.62 35.24
CA SER A 4 25.36 -44.71 34.10
C SER A 4 26.21 -43.46 34.33
N LYS A 5 27.04 -43.13 33.33
CA LYS A 5 27.94 -41.98 33.31
C LYS A 5 27.16 -40.72 32.89
N GLN A 6 27.28 -39.64 33.65
CA GLN A 6 26.99 -38.28 33.16
C GLN A 6 28.12 -37.85 32.21
N SER A 7 27.75 -37.42 31.01
CA SER A 7 28.65 -36.83 30.03
C SER A 7 28.53 -35.30 30.09
N GLU A 8 29.52 -34.65 30.69
CA GLU A 8 29.80 -33.23 30.47
C GLU A 8 30.23 -33.02 29.01
N THR A 9 29.63 -32.04 28.33
CA THR A 9 30.09 -31.59 27.01
C THR A 9 30.67 -30.20 27.16
N THR A 10 32.00 -30.13 27.05
CA THR A 10 32.82 -28.92 27.09
C THR A 10 32.62 -28.11 25.79
N VAL A 11 32.23 -26.85 25.92
CA VAL A 11 32.11 -25.90 24.79
C VAL A 11 33.50 -25.31 24.51
N HIS A 12 34.12 -25.70 23.41
CA HIS A 12 35.37 -25.10 22.94
C HIS A 12 35.10 -23.72 22.30
N HIS A 13 35.50 -22.66 23.01
CA HIS A 13 35.63 -21.32 22.44
C HIS A 13 36.77 -21.30 21.42
N ARG A 14 36.46 -20.98 20.16
CA ARG A 14 37.46 -20.76 19.12
C ARG A 14 37.80 -19.27 19.04
N THR A 15 38.99 -18.91 19.49
CA THR A 15 39.62 -17.60 19.27
C THR A 15 40.20 -17.55 17.86
N ARG A 16 40.04 -16.44 17.13
CA ARG A 16 40.86 -16.16 15.94
C ARG A 16 41.22 -14.67 15.87
N SER A 17 42.53 -14.45 15.75
CA SER A 17 43.25 -13.17 15.69
C SER A 17 42.91 -12.27 14.50
N ALA A 18 43.12 -10.99 14.79
CA ALA A 18 43.42 -9.78 14.01
C ALA A 18 43.73 -9.87 12.50
N GLY A 19 43.24 -8.84 11.80
CA GLY A 19 43.96 -8.14 10.74
C GLY A 19 43.29 -8.10 9.37
N GLU A 20 42.39 -7.14 9.13
CA GLU A 20 42.23 -6.46 7.83
C GLU A 20 41.38 -5.20 8.01
N GLU A 21 41.94 -4.05 7.63
CA GLU A 21 41.32 -2.72 7.72
C GLU A 21 40.10 -2.59 6.80
N LEU A 22 38.98 -2.12 7.37
CA LEU A 22 37.81 -1.67 6.61
C LEU A 22 38.07 -0.25 6.08
N PRO A 23 37.84 0.04 4.78
CA PRO A 23 37.90 1.42 4.30
C PRO A 23 36.76 2.24 4.92
N GLU A 24 37.12 3.39 5.49
CA GLU A 24 36.19 4.36 6.10
C GLU A 24 35.11 4.83 5.11
N CYS A 25 33.87 4.86 5.58
CA CYS A 25 32.72 5.34 4.83
C CYS A 25 32.62 6.88 4.96
N PRO A 26 32.51 7.66 3.87
CA PRO A 26 32.38 9.11 3.98
C PRO A 26 31.03 9.51 4.62
N PRO A 27 30.96 10.63 5.37
CA PRO A 27 29.77 11.02 6.10
C PRO A 27 28.62 11.44 5.17
N ALA A 28 27.41 11.04 5.57
CA ALA A 28 26.16 11.32 4.89
C ALA A 28 25.88 12.83 4.79
N LYS A 29 25.78 13.35 3.56
CA LYS A 29 25.12 14.63 3.30
C LYS A 29 23.66 14.38 2.94
N GLN A 30 22.77 14.68 3.89
CA GLN A 30 21.35 14.93 3.62
C GLN A 30 21.25 16.19 2.77
N GLN A 31 20.91 16.04 1.49
CA GLN A 31 20.38 17.15 0.70
C GLN A 31 18.95 16.82 0.31
N ARG A 32 18.05 17.53 1.02
CA ARG A 32 16.65 17.76 0.68
C ARG A 32 16.56 18.24 -0.77
N TYR A 33 15.58 17.72 -1.50
CA TYR A 33 15.14 18.33 -2.75
C TYR A 33 14.72 19.79 -2.50
N PRO A 34 15.16 20.75 -3.33
CA PRO A 34 14.58 22.08 -3.33
C PRO A 34 13.32 22.13 -4.20
N ASP A 35 12.44 23.03 -3.76
CA ASP A 35 11.10 23.35 -4.23
C ASP A 35 11.10 24.17 -5.54
N SER A 36 9.91 24.28 -6.11
CA SER A 36 9.53 24.84 -7.41
C SER A 36 9.65 26.38 -7.53
N GLY A 37 9.79 26.86 -8.77
CA GLY A 37 9.59 28.27 -9.16
C GLY A 37 9.52 28.47 -10.69
N SER A 38 8.28 28.55 -11.22
CA SER A 38 7.67 29.53 -12.17
C SER A 38 8.58 30.57 -12.90
N GLU A 39 8.41 31.04 -14.15
CA GLU A 39 7.50 30.90 -15.32
C GLU A 39 8.24 31.29 -16.62
N ASP A 40 7.65 30.98 -17.78
CA ASP A 40 7.47 31.85 -18.99
C ASP A 40 7.60 31.09 -20.32
N GLY A 41 6.49 31.06 -21.08
CA GLY A 41 6.44 30.66 -22.50
C GLY A 41 6.93 31.78 -23.44
N PRO A 42 6.93 31.58 -24.78
CA PRO A 42 5.68 31.33 -25.52
C PRO A 42 5.78 30.42 -26.78
N GLY A 43 4.60 29.96 -27.25
CA GLY A 43 4.19 30.11 -28.66
C GLY A 43 4.37 28.95 -29.68
N CYS A 44 3.21 28.33 -30.01
CA CYS A 44 2.74 27.90 -31.34
C CYS A 44 3.38 26.69 -32.08
N GLY A 45 2.52 25.78 -32.57
CA GLY A 45 2.78 24.96 -33.76
C GLY A 45 2.51 23.46 -33.67
N ASP A 46 1.31 23.07 -34.08
CA ASP A 46 0.92 21.86 -34.82
C ASP A 46 1.14 20.42 -34.29
N SER A 47 0.03 19.68 -34.38
CA SER A 47 -0.12 18.23 -34.33
C SER A 47 1.00 17.49 -35.07
N SER A 48 1.69 16.60 -34.37
CA SER A 48 2.34 15.42 -34.95
C SER A 48 2.65 14.41 -33.83
N GLY A 49 2.29 13.15 -34.08
CA GLY A 49 2.49 12.05 -33.15
C GLY A 49 3.94 11.97 -32.69
N GLY A 50 4.14 11.91 -31.37
CA GLY A 50 5.45 11.79 -30.75
C GLY A 50 6.09 10.46 -31.10
N GLN A 51 7.01 10.51 -32.07
CA GLN A 51 7.90 9.43 -32.45
C GLN A 51 8.82 9.08 -31.29
N PHE A 52 9.02 7.77 -31.08
CA PHE A 52 10.12 7.26 -30.28
C PHE A 52 11.44 7.82 -30.80
N PHE A 53 12.31 8.26 -29.91
CA PHE A 53 13.67 8.68 -30.27
C PHE A 53 14.36 7.57 -31.07
N ASP A 54 14.77 7.96 -32.28
CA ASP A 54 15.36 7.13 -33.31
C ASP A 54 16.77 6.67 -32.91
N GLY A 55 17.07 5.38 -33.06
CA GLY A 55 18.45 4.85 -33.03
C GLY A 55 18.81 3.76 -32.00
N VAL A 56 17.86 3.16 -31.28
CA VAL A 56 18.15 1.98 -30.43
C VAL A 56 17.39 0.77 -30.98
N PRO A 57 18.03 -0.38 -31.22
CA PRO A 57 17.33 -1.54 -31.75
C PRO A 57 16.22 -1.96 -30.78
N SER A 58 15.09 -2.41 -31.35
CA SER A 58 13.89 -2.96 -30.68
C SER A 58 14.16 -4.06 -29.63
N SER A 59 15.41 -4.45 -29.43
CA SER A 59 15.90 -5.45 -28.47
C SER A 59 16.35 -4.87 -27.12
N VAL A 60 16.39 -3.54 -26.95
CA VAL A 60 16.89 -2.93 -25.71
C VAL A 60 15.74 -2.64 -24.76
N LEU A 61 15.63 -3.45 -23.71
CA LEU A 61 14.70 -3.22 -22.62
C LEU A 61 15.01 -1.86 -21.95
N PRO A 62 13.99 -1.16 -21.42
CA PRO A 62 14.20 0.05 -20.66
C PRO A 62 15.22 -0.18 -19.53
N ARG A 63 15.95 0.86 -19.15
CA ARG A 63 17.01 0.76 -18.14
C ARG A 63 16.45 0.21 -16.82
N ARG A 64 17.11 -0.78 -16.23
CA ARG A 64 16.75 -1.29 -14.89
C ARG A 64 17.13 -0.28 -13.80
N LEU A 65 16.30 -0.19 -12.76
CA LEU A 65 16.60 0.61 -11.58
C LEU A 65 17.83 0.06 -10.83
N PHE A 66 17.92 -1.26 -10.71
CA PHE A 66 19.07 -1.97 -10.17
C PHE A 66 19.77 -2.78 -11.25
N ALA A 67 21.11 -2.86 -11.18
CA ALA A 67 21.89 -3.67 -12.10
C ALA A 67 21.49 -5.15 -12.01
N TYR A 68 21.71 -5.92 -13.08
CA TYR A 68 21.43 -7.35 -13.08
C TYR A 68 22.22 -8.06 -11.97
N GLY A 69 21.53 -8.84 -11.12
CA GLY A 69 22.14 -9.50 -9.97
C GLY A 69 22.41 -8.59 -8.76
N ALA A 70 22.18 -7.29 -8.86
CA ALA A 70 22.26 -6.37 -7.73
C ALA A 70 20.90 -6.30 -7.01
N TYR A 71 20.91 -6.61 -5.71
CA TYR A 71 19.73 -6.56 -4.87
C TYR A 71 19.99 -5.65 -3.67
N PRO A 72 19.03 -4.79 -3.27
CA PRO A 72 19.19 -3.93 -2.11
C PRO A 72 19.28 -4.77 -0.83
N THR A 73 20.43 -4.71 -0.15
CA THR A 73 20.74 -5.57 1.02
C THR A 73 20.06 -5.12 2.32
N LYS A 74 19.59 -3.86 2.39
CA LYS A 74 18.98 -3.25 3.59
C LYS A 74 17.52 -2.81 3.38
N LEU A 75 16.81 -3.40 2.40
CA LEU A 75 15.43 -3.03 2.14
C LEU A 75 14.50 -3.62 3.21
N ARG A 76 13.85 -2.75 4.00
CA ARG A 76 12.70 -3.14 4.82
C ARG A 76 11.44 -2.75 4.06
N VAL A 77 10.74 -3.74 3.50
CA VAL A 77 9.41 -3.47 2.93
C VAL A 77 8.45 -3.30 4.07
N ASN A 78 7.77 -2.18 4.00
CA ASN A 78 6.88 -1.72 5.00
C ASN A 78 5.49 -2.31 4.75
N ILE A 79 5.29 -3.59 5.11
CA ILE A 79 4.03 -4.27 4.84
C ILE A 79 3.03 -3.88 5.93
N TYR A 80 2.31 -2.79 5.71
CA TYR A 80 1.18 -2.42 6.56
C TYR A 80 -0.13 -3.08 6.12
N SER A 81 -0.15 -3.73 4.95
CA SER A 81 -1.34 -4.43 4.47
C SER A 81 -1.71 -5.53 5.45
N LYS A 82 -2.75 -5.24 6.23
CA LYS A 82 -3.32 -6.15 7.20
C LYS A 82 -4.50 -6.82 6.53
N SER A 83 -4.19 -7.80 5.69
CA SER A 83 -5.22 -8.54 4.97
C SER A 83 -6.24 -9.25 5.89
N HIS A 84 -5.89 -9.42 7.17
CA HIS A 84 -6.84 -9.83 8.22
C HIS A 84 -7.99 -8.85 8.44
N VAL A 85 -7.86 -7.57 8.08
CA VAL A 85 -8.93 -6.57 8.13
C VAL A 85 -10.11 -7.02 7.27
N ILE A 86 -9.84 -7.47 6.04
CA ILE A 86 -10.86 -7.98 5.11
C ILE A 86 -11.59 -9.18 5.74
N GLY A 87 -10.83 -10.15 6.26
CA GLY A 87 -11.39 -11.34 6.91
C GLY A 87 -12.20 -10.99 8.18
N PHE A 88 -11.75 -10.01 8.95
CA PHE A 88 -12.47 -9.55 10.14
C PHE A 88 -13.78 -8.86 9.77
N VAL A 89 -13.76 -7.94 8.80
CA VAL A 89 -14.96 -7.25 8.31
C VAL A 89 -15.97 -8.27 7.78
N ALA A 90 -15.53 -9.25 6.98
CA ALA A 90 -16.38 -10.32 6.46
C ALA A 90 -17.03 -11.14 7.59
N ALA A 91 -16.28 -11.43 8.65
CA ALA A 91 -16.80 -12.16 9.80
C ALA A 91 -17.79 -11.33 10.62
N ALA A 92 -17.50 -10.05 10.85
CA ALA A 92 -18.31 -9.14 11.65
C ALA A 92 -19.64 -8.77 10.99
N LEU A 93 -19.66 -8.64 9.66
CA LEU A 93 -20.86 -8.29 8.89
C LEU A 93 -21.66 -9.50 8.39
N ARG A 94 -21.24 -10.73 8.69
CA ARG A 94 -21.87 -11.94 8.17
C ARG A 94 -23.39 -11.95 8.40
N GLY A 95 -24.14 -12.07 7.30
CA GLY A 95 -25.61 -12.17 7.33
C GLY A 95 -26.32 -10.87 7.65
N THR A 96 -25.68 -9.72 7.41
CA THR A 96 -26.27 -8.39 7.60
C THR A 96 -26.43 -7.68 6.26
N ASP A 97 -27.42 -6.80 6.15
CA ASP A 97 -27.64 -5.98 4.95
C ASP A 97 -26.41 -5.12 4.59
N ALA A 98 -25.59 -4.75 5.58
CA ALA A 98 -24.33 -4.05 5.36
C ALA A 98 -23.33 -4.88 4.53
N MET A 99 -23.30 -6.21 4.70
CA MET A 99 -22.49 -7.10 3.87
C MET A 99 -23.02 -7.17 2.45
N ASP A 100 -24.35 -7.21 2.27
CA ASP A 100 -24.97 -7.28 0.96
C ASP A 100 -24.69 -5.99 0.16
N THR A 101 -24.83 -4.82 0.77
CA THR A 101 -24.45 -3.53 0.18
C THR A 101 -22.97 -3.51 -0.20
N LEU A 102 -22.10 -4.05 0.65
CA LEU A 102 -20.67 -4.10 0.39
C LEU A 102 -20.35 -5.00 -0.81
N MET A 103 -20.97 -6.17 -0.90
CA MET A 103 -20.80 -7.11 -2.01
C MET A 103 -21.43 -6.61 -3.31
N ALA A 104 -22.38 -5.68 -3.24
CA ALA A 104 -22.93 -4.98 -4.41
C ALA A 104 -22.08 -3.78 -4.86
N SER A 105 -21.02 -3.42 -4.12
CA SER A 105 -20.17 -2.26 -4.40
C SER A 105 -18.82 -2.63 -5.05
N GLN A 106 -18.01 -1.62 -5.39
CA GLN A 106 -16.64 -1.81 -5.90
C GLN A 106 -15.71 -2.55 -4.92
N PHE A 107 -16.02 -2.55 -3.62
CA PHE A 107 -15.21 -3.24 -2.60
C PHE A 107 -15.33 -4.76 -2.66
N ARG A 108 -16.30 -5.29 -3.42
CA ARG A 108 -16.50 -6.74 -3.61
C ARG A 108 -15.22 -7.47 -3.96
N GLY A 109 -14.43 -6.93 -4.90
CA GLY A 109 -13.22 -7.59 -5.38
C GLY A 109 -12.21 -7.86 -4.27
N LEU A 110 -12.15 -7.01 -3.23
CA LEU A 110 -11.28 -7.22 -2.06
C LEU A 110 -11.60 -8.52 -1.30
N PHE A 111 -12.86 -8.96 -1.31
CA PHE A 111 -13.31 -10.18 -0.62
C PHE A 111 -13.15 -11.44 -1.49
N GLU A 112 -12.99 -11.26 -2.80
CA GLU A 112 -12.75 -12.34 -3.75
C GLU A 112 -11.25 -12.61 -3.96
N LEU A 113 -10.38 -11.69 -3.51
CA LEU A 113 -8.94 -11.90 -3.51
C LEU A 113 -8.59 -13.19 -2.73
N PRO A 114 -7.70 -14.05 -3.26
CA PRO A 114 -7.23 -15.25 -2.58
C PRO A 114 -6.21 -14.88 -1.48
N VAL A 115 -6.62 -14.04 -0.54
CA VAL A 115 -5.79 -13.40 0.49
C VAL A 115 -5.01 -14.43 1.31
N VAL A 116 -5.64 -15.56 1.64
CA VAL A 116 -5.01 -16.66 2.40
C VAL A 116 -3.90 -17.36 1.62
N SER A 117 -3.90 -17.28 0.30
CA SER A 117 -2.87 -17.85 -0.58
C SER A 117 -1.69 -16.90 -0.81
N CYS A 118 -1.80 -15.63 -0.40
CA CYS A 118 -0.78 -14.59 -0.60
C CYS A 118 0.29 -14.52 0.50
N GLN A 119 0.44 -15.55 1.35
CA GLN A 119 1.32 -15.58 2.53
C GLN A 119 2.81 -15.29 2.26
N ASN A 120 3.28 -15.39 1.01
CA ASN A 120 4.65 -15.11 0.59
C ASN A 120 4.82 -13.83 -0.26
N SER A 121 3.80 -12.99 -0.36
CA SER A 121 3.78 -11.82 -1.26
C SER A 121 4.93 -10.84 -0.99
N THR A 122 5.35 -10.66 0.26
CA THR A 122 6.43 -9.70 0.60
C THR A 122 7.74 -9.97 -0.12
N LYS A 123 8.22 -11.22 -0.10
CA LYS A 123 9.48 -11.57 -0.77
C LYS A 123 9.33 -11.41 -2.29
N LEU A 124 8.18 -11.79 -2.83
CA LEU A 124 7.85 -11.60 -4.23
C LEU A 124 7.87 -10.11 -4.60
N ILE A 125 7.17 -9.25 -3.86
CA ILE A 125 7.12 -7.80 -4.05
C ILE A 125 8.54 -7.21 -4.01
N VAL A 126 9.38 -7.58 -3.04
CA VAL A 126 10.80 -7.18 -3.01
C VAL A 126 11.53 -7.59 -4.29
N CYS A 127 11.34 -8.83 -4.74
CA CYS A 127 11.96 -9.33 -5.97
C CYS A 127 11.48 -8.58 -7.22
N LEU A 128 10.19 -8.24 -7.30
CA LEU A 128 9.62 -7.46 -8.42
C LEU A 128 10.17 -6.03 -8.42
N LEU A 129 10.16 -5.35 -7.27
CA LEU A 129 10.73 -4.00 -7.09
C LEU A 129 12.23 -3.95 -7.43
N SER A 130 12.99 -4.98 -7.05
CA SER A 130 14.43 -5.06 -7.36
C SER A 130 14.69 -5.25 -8.86
N ARG A 131 13.69 -5.68 -9.63
CA ARG A 131 13.76 -5.92 -11.07
C ARG A 131 13.03 -4.86 -11.88
N GLN A 132 12.68 -3.73 -11.25
CA GLN A 132 11.96 -2.62 -11.85
C GLN A 132 12.73 -2.02 -13.02
N LEU A 133 11.99 -1.65 -14.05
CA LEU A 133 12.45 -0.88 -15.21
C LEU A 133 12.03 0.59 -15.04
N VAL A 134 12.93 1.49 -15.41
CA VAL A 134 12.68 2.94 -15.38
C VAL A 134 11.73 3.28 -16.53
N THR A 135 10.63 3.97 -16.20
CA THR A 135 9.61 4.41 -17.14
C THR A 135 9.22 5.86 -16.87
N ALA A 136 8.85 6.59 -17.93
CA ALA A 136 8.29 7.94 -17.82
C ALA A 136 6.77 7.93 -17.54
N ARG A 137 6.12 6.77 -17.64
CA ARG A 137 4.68 6.61 -17.43
C ARG A 137 4.35 6.46 -15.95
N ARG A 138 3.60 7.42 -15.39
CA ARG A 138 3.33 7.53 -13.95
C ARG A 138 2.55 6.36 -13.35
N HIS A 139 1.67 5.72 -14.12
CA HIS A 139 0.74 4.70 -13.63
C HIS A 139 1.09 3.29 -14.13
N GLU A 140 2.34 3.09 -14.54
CA GLU A 140 2.81 1.78 -15.01
C GLU A 140 4.03 1.37 -14.19
N PHE A 141 3.93 0.18 -13.62
CA PHE A 141 5.03 -0.51 -12.97
C PHE A 141 5.57 -1.58 -13.91
N TRP A 142 6.79 -1.35 -14.41
CA TRP A 142 7.48 -2.29 -15.28
C TRP A 142 8.56 -3.03 -14.51
N PHE A 143 8.66 -4.34 -14.71
CA PHE A 143 9.69 -5.17 -14.11
C PHE A 143 10.08 -6.32 -15.05
N THR A 144 11.19 -6.99 -14.77
CA THR A 144 11.64 -8.13 -15.57
C THR A 144 11.37 -9.46 -14.89
N PHE A 145 10.85 -10.41 -15.67
CA PHE A 145 10.74 -11.82 -15.29
C PHE A 145 11.56 -12.66 -16.28
N GLY A 146 12.72 -13.13 -15.84
CA GLY A 146 13.73 -13.68 -16.75
C GLY A 146 14.20 -12.58 -17.74
N PRO A 147 14.20 -12.87 -19.06
CA PRO A 147 14.52 -11.87 -20.08
C PRO A 147 13.32 -10.99 -20.46
N ASN A 148 12.09 -11.34 -20.06
CA ASN A 148 10.89 -10.70 -20.57
C ASN A 148 10.46 -9.52 -19.66
N PRO A 149 10.13 -8.35 -20.24
CA PRO A 149 9.51 -7.27 -19.50
C PRO A 149 8.04 -7.63 -19.23
N LEU A 150 7.59 -7.37 -18.02
CA LEU A 150 6.20 -7.42 -17.60
C LEU A 150 5.77 -6.03 -17.15
N ARG A 151 4.49 -5.73 -17.40
CA ARG A 151 3.84 -4.48 -17.03
C ARG A 151 2.72 -4.79 -16.05
N PHE A 152 2.61 -3.97 -15.02
CA PHE A 152 1.45 -3.88 -14.14
C PHE A 152 1.01 -2.42 -14.13
N SER A 153 -0.21 -2.13 -14.57
CA SER A 153 -0.76 -0.78 -14.67
C SER A 153 -2.08 -0.68 -13.90
N LEU A 154 -2.71 0.49 -13.96
CA LEU A 154 -4.04 0.71 -13.39
C LEU A 154 -5.10 -0.23 -13.99
N ASP A 155 -4.96 -0.67 -15.24
CA ASP A 155 -5.90 -1.60 -15.85
C ASP A 155 -5.84 -2.97 -15.16
N GLU A 156 -4.64 -3.53 -14.99
CA GLU A 156 -4.48 -4.79 -14.26
C GLU A 156 -4.88 -4.65 -12.78
N PHE A 157 -4.64 -3.47 -12.18
CA PHE A 157 -5.07 -3.20 -10.81
C PHE A 157 -6.61 -3.20 -10.70
N ARG A 158 -7.30 -2.54 -11.63
CA ARG A 158 -8.76 -2.54 -11.74
C ARG A 158 -9.31 -3.95 -11.91
N ASP A 159 -8.72 -4.73 -12.81
CA ASP A 159 -9.18 -6.10 -13.09
C ASP A 159 -9.01 -7.02 -11.87
N VAL A 160 -7.94 -6.85 -11.09
CA VAL A 160 -7.67 -7.65 -9.90
C VAL A 160 -8.51 -7.22 -8.69
N THR A 161 -8.68 -5.92 -8.48
CA THR A 161 -9.32 -5.39 -7.27
C THR A 161 -10.80 -5.05 -7.43
N GLY A 162 -11.27 -4.84 -8.67
CA GLY A 162 -12.60 -4.34 -8.98
C GLY A 162 -12.82 -2.86 -8.60
N LEU A 163 -11.79 -2.16 -8.10
CA LEU A 163 -11.91 -0.79 -7.64
C LEU A 163 -12.03 0.19 -8.82
N ASN A 164 -12.80 1.25 -8.60
CA ASN A 164 -12.92 2.33 -9.55
C ASN A 164 -11.58 3.08 -9.65
N CYS A 165 -10.95 3.02 -10.83
CA CYS A 165 -9.70 3.71 -11.14
C CYS A 165 -9.97 4.91 -12.06
N GLY A 166 -11.07 5.64 -11.83
CA GLY A 166 -11.43 6.86 -12.54
C GLY A 166 -10.51 8.02 -12.18
N ALA A 167 -10.60 9.12 -12.93
CA ALA A 167 -9.90 10.34 -12.57
C ALA A 167 -10.42 10.91 -11.24
N PHE A 168 -9.53 11.42 -10.41
CA PHE A 168 -9.86 12.16 -9.18
C PHE A 168 -9.16 13.52 -9.20
N ASP A 169 -9.77 14.52 -8.57
CA ASP A 169 -9.15 15.85 -8.47
C ASP A 169 -7.96 15.78 -7.52
N VAL A 170 -6.81 16.33 -7.88
CA VAL A 170 -5.64 16.33 -6.97
C VAL A 170 -5.82 17.32 -5.83
N GLN A 171 -6.69 18.33 -5.98
CA GLN A 171 -7.04 19.25 -4.89
C GLN A 171 -7.81 18.55 -3.76
N ASP A 172 -8.44 17.41 -4.04
CA ASP A 172 -8.98 16.55 -3.00
C ASP A 172 -7.86 16.01 -2.09
N SER A 173 -6.64 15.82 -2.57
CA SER A 173 -5.54 15.26 -1.77
C SER A 173 -5.00 16.22 -0.70
N GLU A 174 -5.21 17.53 -0.84
CA GLU A 174 -4.77 18.54 0.12
C GLU A 174 -5.94 18.90 1.04
N ALA A 175 -5.73 18.77 2.35
CA ALA A 175 -6.77 18.88 3.36
C ALA A 175 -7.51 20.23 3.28
N SER A 176 -8.79 20.22 2.88
CA SER A 176 -9.67 21.35 3.17
C SER A 176 -9.97 21.36 4.68
N GLU A 177 -9.22 22.15 5.42
CA GLU A 177 -9.53 22.56 6.79
C GLU A 177 -10.80 23.42 6.79
N SER A 178 -12.01 22.84 6.79
CA SER A 178 -13.21 23.65 7.11
C SER A 178 -14.50 22.92 7.46
N VAL A 179 -14.58 21.59 7.39
CA VAL A 179 -15.82 20.88 7.77
C VAL A 179 -15.73 20.48 9.25
N PRO A 180 -16.62 21.00 10.12
CA PRO A 180 -16.73 20.50 11.48
C PRO A 180 -16.97 18.98 11.46
N PRO A 181 -16.33 18.19 12.34
CA PRO A 181 -16.40 16.73 12.28
C PRO A 181 -17.81 16.24 12.62
N THR A 182 -18.71 16.17 11.64
CA THR A 182 -20.10 15.78 11.86
C THR A 182 -20.25 14.27 11.83
N MET A 183 -19.63 13.62 10.84
CA MET A 183 -19.71 12.17 10.71
C MET A 183 -18.81 11.48 11.74
N TRP A 184 -17.64 12.04 12.03
CA TRP A 184 -16.77 11.52 13.08
C TRP A 184 -17.48 11.42 14.43
N ASN A 185 -18.16 12.49 14.85
CA ASN A 185 -18.89 12.50 16.11
C ASN A 185 -20.06 11.50 16.09
N LYS A 186 -20.77 11.37 14.98
CA LYS A 186 -21.84 10.36 14.82
C LYS A 186 -21.32 8.94 14.97
N LEU A 187 -20.14 8.63 14.45
CA LEU A 187 -19.59 7.27 14.49
C LEU A 187 -18.99 6.93 15.86
N PHE A 188 -18.24 7.85 16.45
CA PHE A 188 -17.38 7.55 17.60
C PHE A 188 -17.82 8.16 18.92
N ASP A 189 -18.84 9.03 18.90
CA ASP A 189 -19.39 9.70 20.08
C ASP A 189 -18.29 10.42 20.91
N THR A 190 -17.20 10.84 20.24
CA THR A 190 -15.95 11.28 20.87
C THR A 190 -15.24 12.31 19.99
N ALA A 191 -14.83 13.42 20.61
CA ALA A 191 -14.03 14.47 19.94
C ALA A 191 -12.54 14.11 19.77
N VAL A 192 -12.10 12.96 20.29
CA VAL A 192 -10.71 12.48 20.19
C VAL A 192 -10.44 11.90 18.80
N ILE A 193 -9.53 12.54 18.06
CA ILE A 193 -9.15 12.17 16.68
C ILE A 193 -8.21 10.94 16.63
N LYS A 194 -7.81 10.38 17.78
CA LYS A 194 -6.84 9.26 17.87
C LYS A 194 -7.48 7.87 17.73
N ILE A 195 -8.45 7.71 16.85
CA ILE A 195 -9.08 6.42 16.60
C ILE A 195 -8.28 5.67 15.54
N THR A 196 -8.14 4.37 15.74
CA THR A 196 -7.37 3.50 14.84
C THR A 196 -8.29 2.50 14.14
N VAL A 197 -7.83 1.94 13.02
CA VAL A 197 -8.51 0.83 12.34
C VAL A 197 -8.78 -0.32 13.31
N LEU A 198 -7.84 -0.62 14.22
CA LEU A 198 -8.05 -1.68 15.23
C LEU A 198 -9.21 -1.37 16.17
N SER A 199 -9.36 -0.11 16.60
CA SER A 199 -10.51 0.33 17.41
C SER A 199 -11.82 0.13 16.66
N VAL A 200 -11.85 0.44 15.35
CA VAL A 200 -13.01 0.22 14.48
C VAL A 200 -13.35 -1.26 14.37
N LEU A 201 -12.35 -2.14 14.19
CA LEU A 201 -12.58 -3.58 14.19
C LEU A 201 -13.18 -4.06 15.53
N CYS A 202 -12.66 -3.58 16.67
CA CYS A 202 -13.26 -3.89 17.97
C CYS A 202 -14.73 -3.44 18.08
N MET A 203 -15.07 -2.27 17.53
CA MET A 203 -16.46 -1.80 17.47
C MET A 203 -17.34 -2.70 16.59
N LEU A 204 -16.85 -3.10 15.41
CA LEU A 204 -17.55 -4.02 14.50
C LEU A 204 -17.78 -5.40 15.14
N GLY A 205 -16.88 -5.85 16.01
CA GLY A 205 -17.03 -7.08 16.78
C GLY A 205 -18.10 -7.00 17.89
N ASN A 206 -18.58 -5.80 18.25
CA ASN A 206 -19.60 -5.62 19.26
C ASN A 206 -20.99 -5.97 18.71
N LYS A 207 -21.61 -7.00 19.28
CA LYS A 207 -22.96 -7.48 18.91
C LYS A 207 -24.04 -6.40 19.06
N TYR A 208 -23.86 -5.49 20.00
CA TYR A 208 -24.79 -4.40 20.32
C TYR A 208 -24.50 -3.11 19.55
N LEU A 209 -23.56 -3.13 18.60
CA LEU A 209 -23.30 -1.98 17.73
C LEU A 209 -24.55 -1.65 16.92
N ALA A 210 -24.94 -0.37 16.93
CA ALA A 210 -26.05 0.15 16.14
C ALA A 210 -25.90 -0.22 14.65
N VAL A 211 -26.99 -0.68 14.03
CA VAL A 211 -26.99 -1.21 12.65
C VAL A 211 -26.48 -0.17 11.66
N GLU A 212 -26.90 1.07 11.80
CA GLU A 212 -26.50 2.22 10.98
C GLU A 212 -25.00 2.52 11.01
N LYS A 213 -24.29 2.17 12.10
CA LYS A 213 -22.84 2.37 12.21
C LYS A 213 -22.04 1.26 11.51
N ARG A 214 -22.63 0.10 11.23
CA ARG A 214 -21.91 -1.09 10.74
C ARG A 214 -21.27 -0.89 9.36
N LEU A 215 -22.04 -0.39 8.39
CA LEU A 215 -21.54 -0.17 7.03
C LEU A 215 -20.47 0.94 6.99
N PRO A 216 -20.68 2.15 7.54
CA PRO A 216 -19.66 3.19 7.57
C PRO A 216 -18.35 2.75 8.25
N LEU A 217 -18.44 2.02 9.38
CA LEU A 217 -17.27 1.51 10.08
C LEU A 217 -16.53 0.44 9.27
N ALA A 218 -17.25 -0.41 8.54
CA ALA A 218 -16.61 -1.38 7.65
C ALA A 218 -15.89 -0.71 6.47
N LEU A 219 -16.52 0.31 5.86
CA LEU A 219 -15.94 1.06 4.75
C LEU A 219 -14.65 1.78 5.16
N ILE A 220 -14.65 2.48 6.30
CA ILE A 220 -13.43 3.16 6.78
C ILE A 220 -12.34 2.14 7.16
N ALA A 221 -12.72 0.99 7.72
CA ALA A 221 -11.75 -0.07 8.03
C ALA A 221 -11.09 -0.61 6.76
N LEU A 222 -11.82 -0.75 5.66
CA LEU A 222 -11.27 -1.17 4.38
C LEU A 222 -10.40 -0.07 3.76
N VAL A 223 -10.85 1.18 3.74
CA VAL A 223 -10.07 2.28 3.16
C VAL A 223 -8.79 2.51 3.94
N ASP A 224 -8.84 2.86 5.23
CA ASP A 224 -7.64 3.18 6.01
C ASP A 224 -6.81 1.92 6.39
N GLY A 225 -7.44 0.74 6.39
CA GLY A 225 -6.79 -0.52 6.79
C GLY A 225 -6.24 -1.36 5.65
N VAL A 226 -6.69 -1.15 4.42
CA VAL A 226 -6.31 -1.94 3.24
C VAL A 226 -5.82 -1.08 2.09
N LEU A 227 -6.51 0.01 1.74
CA LEU A 227 -6.23 0.80 0.53
C LEU A 227 -5.25 1.96 0.79
N CYS A 228 -5.61 2.85 1.71
CA CYS A 228 -4.93 4.12 1.97
C CYS A 228 -4.15 4.07 3.29
N LEU A 229 -3.21 3.13 3.40
CA LEU A 229 -2.39 2.94 4.59
C LEU A 229 -1.39 4.11 4.76
N SER A 230 -1.83 5.16 5.43
CA SER A 230 -1.09 6.41 5.59
C SER A 230 -0.04 6.38 6.73
N SER A 231 -0.24 5.53 7.75
CA SER A 231 0.62 5.54 8.96
C SER A 231 0.80 4.16 9.60
N LYS A 232 1.94 4.00 10.32
CA LYS A 232 2.22 2.83 11.19
C LYS A 232 1.14 2.57 12.21
N ASP A 233 0.56 3.65 12.71
CA ASP A 233 -0.38 3.63 13.81
C ASP A 233 -1.80 3.26 13.35
N LEU A 234 -2.03 3.14 12.03
CA LEU A 234 -3.34 2.89 11.42
C LEU A 234 -4.40 3.85 11.95
N LYS A 235 -4.02 5.13 12.10
CA LYS A 235 -4.94 6.20 12.46
C LYS A 235 -5.93 6.40 11.32
N LEU A 236 -7.19 6.63 11.68
CA LEU A 236 -8.19 6.96 10.68
C LEU A 236 -7.89 8.34 10.08
N THR A 237 -8.19 8.47 8.80
CA THR A 237 -8.08 9.73 8.07
C THR A 237 -9.40 10.49 8.22
N PRO A 238 -9.44 11.65 8.92
CA PRO A 238 -10.70 12.36 9.19
C PRO A 238 -11.49 12.69 7.92
N ARG A 239 -10.79 13.00 6.82
CA ARG A 239 -11.40 13.29 5.52
C ARG A 239 -12.24 12.12 4.99
N TYR A 240 -11.72 10.90 5.03
CA TYR A 240 -12.46 9.72 4.59
C TYR A 240 -13.65 9.42 5.50
N VAL A 241 -13.53 9.72 6.79
CA VAL A 241 -14.66 9.62 7.72
C VAL A 241 -15.76 10.61 7.36
N GLU A 242 -15.44 11.86 7.03
CA GLU A 242 -16.46 12.85 6.65
C GLU A 242 -17.11 12.54 5.30
N MET A 243 -16.40 11.93 4.35
CA MET A 243 -16.98 11.46 3.09
C MET A 243 -18.12 10.45 3.30
N LEU A 244 -18.16 9.73 4.41
CA LEU A 244 -19.26 8.79 4.74
C LEU A 244 -20.60 9.50 5.03
N SER A 245 -20.61 10.85 5.10
CA SER A 245 -21.85 11.63 5.11
C SER A 245 -22.72 11.37 3.88
N ASP A 246 -22.10 10.99 2.76
CA ASP A 246 -22.75 10.48 1.57
C ASP A 246 -22.13 9.13 1.20
N VAL A 247 -22.78 8.05 1.65
CA VAL A 247 -22.31 6.69 1.40
C VAL A 247 -22.34 6.33 -0.09
N GLU A 248 -23.29 6.86 -0.87
CA GLU A 248 -23.36 6.56 -2.31
C GLU A 248 -22.17 7.17 -3.05
N SER A 249 -21.86 8.45 -2.77
CA SER A 249 -20.66 9.09 -3.29
C SER A 249 -19.39 8.39 -2.82
N PHE A 250 -19.33 7.95 -1.56
CA PHE A 250 -18.19 7.18 -1.04
C PHE A 250 -18.00 5.86 -1.80
N LEU A 251 -19.08 5.13 -2.07
CA LEU A 251 -19.04 3.85 -2.79
C LEU A 251 -18.73 4.02 -4.29
N ALA A 252 -18.98 5.20 -4.87
CA ALA A 252 -18.64 5.53 -6.25
C ALA A 252 -17.24 6.13 -6.42
N TYR A 253 -16.64 6.62 -5.33
CA TYR A 253 -15.34 7.32 -5.34
C TYR A 253 -14.22 6.47 -5.96
N PRO A 254 -13.29 7.06 -6.74
CA PRO A 254 -12.18 6.35 -7.36
C PRO A 254 -11.11 5.94 -6.33
N TRP A 255 -11.34 4.84 -5.62
CA TRP A 255 -10.43 4.32 -4.58
C TRP A 255 -9.21 3.57 -5.14
N GLY A 256 -9.16 3.31 -6.45
CA GLY A 256 -8.09 2.56 -7.10
C GLY A 256 -6.92 3.38 -7.62
#